data_AF-A0A1I1XEU5-F1
#
_entry.id   AF-A0A1I1XEU5-F1
#
_cell.length_a   1.000
_cell.length_b   1.000
_cell.length_c   1.000
_cell.angle_alpha   90.00
_cell.angle_beta   90.00
_cell.angle_gamma   90.00
#
_symmetry.space_group_name_H-M   'P 1'
#
loop_
_entity.id
_entity.type
_entity.pdbx_description
1 polymer ?
#
loop_
_entity_poly.entity_id
_entity_poly.type
_entity_poly.pdbx_seq_one_letter_code
_entity_poly.pdbx_strand_id
1 'polypeptide(L)'
;MKKLSEMISVAVLCAMMLFSVAAYANNNGDENFAADEQAFKAKIVKNIGHGKKVYFAGPMFNAAEKGFNLKVTQVLEEYGYQVFLPQRDGIEAAKLEGKTEEELVKMIFPLDAGEVRKADIVFMNIDGRVPDEGASVELGIAYAAGKRCYGFKTDVRAVEFGLEMNPMISGCMIKIFKNFDGDKLIEEIKEYLSKNAL
;
A
#
# COMPACT_ATOMS: atom_id res chain seq x y z
N MET A 1 46.16 8.89 -33.78
CA MET A 1 44.95 8.35 -34.44
C MET A 1 44.05 7.53 -33.51
N LYS A 2 44.55 6.59 -32.69
CA LYS A 2 43.73 5.81 -31.73
C LYS A 2 42.90 6.66 -30.73
N LYS A 3 43.50 7.67 -30.09
CA LYS A 3 42.80 8.54 -29.12
C LYS A 3 41.63 9.34 -29.70
N LEU A 4 41.73 9.75 -30.98
CA LEU A 4 40.65 10.48 -31.65
C LEU A 4 39.48 9.56 -32.00
N SER A 5 39.78 8.32 -32.40
CA SER A 5 38.76 7.26 -32.61
C SER A 5 38.01 6.93 -31.32
N GLU A 6 38.72 6.78 -30.19
CA GLU A 6 38.11 6.47 -28.89
C GLU A 6 37.22 7.62 -28.38
N MET A 7 37.65 8.88 -28.53
CA MET A 7 36.83 10.04 -28.17
C MET A 7 35.56 10.16 -29.03
N ILE A 8 35.66 9.86 -30.33
CA ILE A 8 34.49 9.84 -31.23
C ILE A 8 33.54 8.70 -30.83
N SER A 9 34.07 7.51 -30.51
CA SER A 9 33.25 6.38 -30.05
C SER A 9 32.52 6.65 -28.73
N VAL A 10 33.17 7.31 -27.76
CA VAL A 10 32.55 7.71 -26.49
C VAL A 10 31.49 8.79 -26.70
N ALA A 11 31.77 9.79 -27.54
CA ALA A 11 30.80 10.85 -27.85
C ALA A 11 29.55 10.29 -28.56
N VAL A 12 29.73 9.33 -29.48
CA VAL A 12 28.62 8.63 -30.16
C VAL A 12 27.82 7.77 -29.17
N LEU A 13 28.47 7.08 -28.24
CA LEU A 13 27.78 6.31 -27.20
C LEU A 13 26.97 7.21 -26.25
N CYS A 14 27.53 8.34 -25.81
CA CYS A 14 26.82 9.31 -24.97
C CYS A 14 25.64 9.94 -25.71
N ALA A 15 25.80 10.28 -27.00
CA ALA A 15 24.71 10.77 -27.81
C ALA A 15 23.59 9.72 -27.96
N MET A 16 23.93 8.44 -28.22
CA MET A 16 22.93 7.37 -28.30
C MET A 16 22.20 7.13 -26.98
N MET A 17 22.88 7.21 -25.82
CA MET A 17 22.21 7.16 -24.51
C MET A 17 21.25 8.34 -24.32
N LEU A 18 21.67 9.56 -24.65
CA LEU A 18 20.83 10.75 -24.52
C LEU A 18 19.61 10.68 -25.46
N PHE A 19 19.77 10.16 -26.68
CA PHE A 19 18.65 9.89 -27.58
C PHE A 19 17.73 8.78 -27.07
N SER A 20 18.25 7.73 -26.42
CA SER A 20 17.41 6.69 -25.82
C SER A 20 16.62 7.18 -24.60
N VAL A 21 17.19 8.08 -23.79
CA VAL A 21 16.51 8.69 -22.64
C VAL A 21 15.45 9.69 -23.11
N ALA A 22 15.76 10.51 -24.12
CA ALA A 22 14.80 11.42 -24.72
C ALA A 22 13.66 10.67 -25.45
N ALA A 23 13.96 9.55 -26.13
CA ALA A 23 12.94 8.70 -26.74
C ALA A 23 12.08 7.96 -25.71
N TYR A 24 12.64 7.57 -24.55
CA TYR A 24 11.87 7.01 -23.43
C TYR A 24 10.94 8.06 -22.81
N ALA A 25 11.42 9.29 -22.65
CA ALA A 25 10.65 10.41 -22.12
C ALA A 25 9.57 10.94 -23.07
N ASN A 26 9.61 10.57 -24.36
CA ASN A 26 8.74 11.11 -25.41
C ASN A 26 7.99 10.03 -26.21
N ASN A 27 8.04 8.77 -25.76
CA ASN A 27 7.32 7.66 -26.39
C ASN A 27 5.89 7.56 -25.84
N ASN A 28 5.00 7.02 -26.67
CA ASN A 28 3.60 6.62 -26.44
C ASN A 28 3.35 5.68 -25.22
N GLY A 29 4.26 5.63 -24.24
CA GLY A 29 4.08 5.00 -22.94
C GLY A 29 3.01 5.72 -22.11
N ASP A 30 2.82 7.02 -22.29
CA ASP A 30 1.76 7.77 -21.60
C ASP A 30 0.36 7.34 -22.02
N GLU A 31 0.13 7.02 -23.31
CA GLU A 31 -1.19 6.57 -23.78
C GLU A 31 -1.52 5.14 -23.33
N ASN A 32 -0.53 4.23 -23.35
CA ASN A 32 -0.72 2.85 -22.87
C ASN A 32 -0.80 2.78 -21.33
N PHE A 33 0.00 3.57 -20.62
CA PHE A 33 -0.07 3.67 -19.16
C PHE A 33 -1.39 4.32 -18.73
N ALA A 34 -1.83 5.39 -19.41
CA ALA A 34 -3.13 6.00 -19.15
C ALA A 34 -4.29 5.02 -19.43
N ALA A 35 -4.22 4.23 -20.51
CA ALA A 35 -5.22 3.22 -20.82
C ALA A 35 -5.26 2.09 -19.77
N ASP A 36 -4.10 1.62 -19.32
CA ASP A 36 -3.98 0.60 -18.26
C ASP A 36 -4.42 1.13 -16.89
N GLU A 37 -4.07 2.38 -16.55
CA GLU A 37 -4.53 3.07 -15.35
C GLU A 37 -6.05 3.29 -15.40
N GLN A 38 -6.60 3.64 -16.55
CA GLN A 38 -8.02 3.87 -16.76
C GLN A 38 -8.81 2.56 -16.74
N ALA A 39 -8.26 1.46 -17.26
CA ALA A 39 -8.82 0.11 -17.15
C ALA A 39 -8.76 -0.41 -15.70
N PHE A 40 -7.66 -0.15 -14.99
CA PHE A 40 -7.51 -0.50 -13.57
C PHE A 40 -8.47 0.31 -12.70
N LYS A 41 -8.55 1.64 -12.90
CA LYS A 41 -9.53 2.50 -12.24
C LYS A 41 -10.95 2.07 -12.57
N ALA A 42 -11.27 1.69 -13.81
CA ALA A 42 -12.57 1.14 -14.16
C ALA A 42 -12.88 -0.18 -13.44
N LYS A 43 -11.89 -1.06 -13.26
CA LYS A 43 -12.02 -2.31 -12.48
C LYS A 43 -12.26 -2.02 -10.99
N ILE A 44 -11.52 -1.06 -10.42
CA ILE A 44 -11.69 -0.62 -9.03
C ILE A 44 -13.07 0.02 -8.85
N VAL A 45 -13.45 0.97 -9.72
CA VAL A 45 -14.75 1.67 -9.70
C VAL A 45 -15.93 0.70 -9.82
N LYS A 46 -15.82 -0.32 -10.69
CA LYS A 46 -16.84 -1.38 -10.79
C LYS A 46 -17.02 -2.16 -9.48
N ASN A 47 -15.99 -2.21 -8.64
CA ASN A 47 -16.01 -2.89 -7.34
C ASN A 47 -16.30 -1.95 -6.15
N ILE A 48 -16.38 -0.63 -6.34
CA ILE A 48 -16.72 0.33 -5.27
C ILE A 48 -18.12 0.05 -4.75
N GLY A 49 -18.26 -0.09 -3.43
CA GLY A 49 -19.54 -0.16 -2.72
C GLY A 49 -20.21 -1.54 -2.63
N HIS A 50 -19.60 -2.62 -3.14
CA HIS A 50 -20.28 -3.93 -3.21
C HIS A 50 -19.98 -4.87 -2.05
N GLY A 51 -18.83 -4.71 -1.40
CA GLY A 51 -18.37 -5.60 -0.33
C GLY A 51 -18.00 -4.85 0.95
N LYS A 52 -18.14 -5.51 2.10
CA LYS A 52 -17.92 -4.91 3.43
C LYS A 52 -16.80 -5.59 4.23
N LYS A 53 -16.12 -6.57 3.66
CA LYS A 53 -15.00 -7.27 4.34
C LYS A 53 -13.73 -6.46 4.20
N VAL A 54 -13.14 -6.09 5.33
CA VAL A 54 -11.91 -5.33 5.42
C VAL A 54 -10.82 -6.23 5.99
N TYR A 55 -9.67 -6.30 5.34
CA TYR A 55 -8.44 -6.76 5.96
C TYR A 55 -7.68 -5.53 6.45
N PHE A 56 -7.39 -5.46 7.75
CA PHE A 56 -6.65 -4.36 8.35
C PHE A 56 -5.15 -4.68 8.35
N ALA A 57 -4.40 -4.01 7.48
CA ALA A 57 -2.95 -4.18 7.35
C ALA A 57 -2.21 -3.14 8.19
N GLY A 58 -1.12 -3.51 8.85
CA GLY A 58 -0.31 -2.54 9.58
C GLY A 58 0.59 -3.15 10.65
N PRO A 59 1.51 -2.34 11.21
CA PRO A 59 2.39 -2.80 12.28
C PRO A 59 1.58 -3.17 13.53
N MET A 60 2.00 -4.22 14.21
CA MET A 60 1.35 -4.73 15.42
C MET A 60 2.36 -5.24 16.45
N PHE A 61 3.47 -4.52 16.63
CA PHE A 61 4.60 -4.97 17.44
C PHE A 61 4.64 -4.30 18.82
N ASN A 62 4.02 -3.14 18.99
CA ASN A 62 3.93 -2.47 20.28
C ASN A 62 2.49 -2.06 20.67
N ALA A 63 2.34 -1.65 21.93
CA ALA A 63 1.03 -1.31 22.49
C ALA A 63 0.38 -0.08 21.83
N ALA A 64 1.18 0.89 21.38
CA ALA A 64 0.67 2.10 20.73
C ALA A 64 0.10 1.77 19.35
N GLU A 65 0.84 1.03 18.54
CA GLU A 65 0.39 0.51 17.24
C GLU A 65 -0.89 -0.30 17.39
N LYS A 66 -0.87 -1.31 18.26
CA LYS A 66 -2.03 -2.17 18.48
C LYS A 66 -3.25 -1.40 18.96
N GLY A 67 -3.04 -0.45 19.88
CA GLY A 67 -4.10 0.40 20.41
C GLY A 67 -4.72 1.28 19.33
N PHE A 68 -3.91 1.87 18.46
CA PHE A 68 -4.42 2.73 17.38
C PHE A 68 -5.14 1.92 16.29
N ASN A 69 -4.59 0.75 15.91
CA ASN A 69 -5.25 -0.16 14.98
C ASN A 69 -6.65 -0.57 15.47
N LEU A 70 -6.81 -0.84 16.78
CA LEU A 70 -8.11 -1.14 17.39
C LEU A 70 -9.08 0.03 17.30
N LYS A 71 -8.63 1.27 17.56
CA LYS A 71 -9.49 2.47 17.44
C LYS A 71 -10.03 2.63 16.01
N VAL A 72 -9.17 2.52 15.01
CA VAL A 72 -9.60 2.63 13.60
C VAL A 72 -10.52 1.46 13.24
N THR A 73 -10.20 0.25 13.68
CA THR A 73 -11.05 -0.95 13.48
C THR A 73 -12.45 -0.74 14.05
N GLN A 74 -12.58 -0.21 15.26
CA GLN A 74 -13.87 0.09 15.88
C GLN A 74 -14.69 1.07 15.03
N VAL A 75 -14.07 2.13 14.52
CA VAL A 75 -14.76 3.07 13.62
C VAL A 75 -15.24 2.38 12.35
N LEU A 76 -14.43 1.52 11.72
CA LEU A 76 -14.87 0.78 10.55
C LEU A 76 -16.08 -0.14 10.88
N GLU A 77 -16.02 -0.84 12.01
CA GLU A 77 -17.10 -1.74 12.46
C GLU A 77 -18.39 -0.98 12.81
N GLU A 78 -18.31 0.21 13.41
CA GLU A 78 -19.45 1.10 13.69
C GLU A 78 -20.20 1.52 12.41
N TYR A 79 -19.49 1.65 11.29
CA TYR A 79 -20.06 1.94 9.98
C TYR A 79 -20.44 0.68 9.18
N GLY A 80 -20.45 -0.48 9.84
CA GLY A 80 -20.98 -1.75 9.34
C GLY A 80 -20.01 -2.56 8.50
N TYR A 81 -18.70 -2.26 8.54
CA TYR A 81 -17.68 -3.11 7.94
C TYR A 81 -17.34 -4.31 8.82
N GLN A 82 -16.95 -5.42 8.19
CA GLN A 82 -16.48 -6.62 8.87
C GLN A 82 -14.96 -6.65 8.78
N VAL A 83 -14.29 -6.32 9.88
CA VAL A 83 -12.83 -6.19 9.88
C VAL A 83 -12.20 -7.50 10.33
N PHE A 84 -11.25 -8.01 9.56
CA PHE A 84 -10.24 -8.95 10.01
C PHE A 84 -9.01 -8.15 10.43
N LEU A 85 -8.65 -8.22 11.70
CA LEU A 85 -7.52 -7.51 12.29
C LEU A 85 -6.48 -8.55 12.77
N PRO A 86 -5.31 -8.70 12.14
CA PRO A 86 -4.36 -9.78 12.42
C PRO A 86 -3.98 -9.94 13.91
N GLN A 87 -3.79 -8.83 14.63
CA GLN A 87 -3.50 -8.84 16.07
C GLN A 87 -4.64 -9.37 16.97
N ARG A 88 -5.87 -9.45 16.44
CA ARG A 88 -7.08 -9.92 17.13
C ARG A 88 -7.51 -11.30 16.61
N ASP A 89 -7.50 -11.46 15.30
CA ASP A 89 -8.16 -12.57 14.59
C ASP A 89 -7.16 -13.54 13.93
N GLY A 90 -5.88 -13.15 13.83
CA GLY A 90 -4.82 -13.88 13.15
C GLY A 90 -3.82 -14.55 14.10
N ILE A 91 -2.61 -14.80 13.58
CA ILE A 91 -1.53 -15.43 14.32
C ILE A 91 -0.46 -14.38 14.67
N GLU A 92 -0.28 -14.14 15.96
CA GLU A 92 0.82 -13.31 16.45
C GLU A 92 2.03 -14.18 16.78
N ALA A 93 3.04 -14.18 15.90
CA ALA A 93 4.25 -15.00 16.05
C ALA A 93 4.92 -14.83 17.42
N ALA A 94 4.95 -13.61 17.95
CA ALA A 94 5.55 -13.29 19.25
C ALA A 94 4.88 -14.00 20.45
N LYS A 95 3.66 -14.54 20.28
CA LYS A 95 2.93 -15.30 21.31
C LYS A 95 3.10 -16.81 21.17
N LEU A 96 3.81 -17.29 20.13
CA LEU A 96 4.03 -18.72 19.89
C LEU A 96 5.41 -19.13 20.39
N GLU A 97 5.44 -20.11 21.30
CA GLU A 97 6.69 -20.70 21.80
C GLU A 97 7.01 -22.02 21.07
N GLY A 98 8.30 -22.33 20.94
CA GLY A 98 8.77 -23.62 20.44
C GLY A 98 8.55 -23.87 18.93
N LYS A 99 8.32 -22.82 18.14
CA LYS A 99 8.17 -22.90 16.68
C LYS A 99 9.42 -22.45 15.94
N THR A 100 9.76 -23.18 14.89
CA THR A 100 10.79 -22.76 13.94
C THR A 100 10.24 -21.69 13.01
N GLU A 101 11.13 -20.90 12.41
CA GLU A 101 10.76 -19.89 11.40
C GLU A 101 10.00 -20.52 10.22
N GLU A 102 10.42 -21.70 9.76
CA GLU A 102 9.76 -22.41 8.67
C GLU A 102 8.32 -22.81 9.02
N GLU A 103 8.06 -23.26 10.26
CA GLU A 103 6.71 -23.54 10.73
C GLU A 103 5.85 -22.28 10.80
N LEU A 104 6.40 -21.18 11.34
CA LEU A 104 5.69 -19.91 11.42
C LEU A 104 5.29 -19.40 10.03
N VAL A 105 6.19 -19.47 9.04
CA VAL A 105 5.89 -19.10 7.65
C VAL A 105 4.76 -19.95 7.06
N LYS A 106 4.79 -21.28 7.26
CA LYS A 106 3.74 -22.19 6.77
C LYS A 106 2.38 -21.97 7.44
N MET A 107 2.36 -21.34 8.61
CA MET A 107 1.13 -21.02 9.34
C MET A 107 0.60 -19.63 8.97
N ILE A 108 1.45 -18.61 9.02
CA ILE A 108 1.08 -17.19 8.93
C ILE A 108 0.79 -16.81 7.47
N PHE A 109 1.71 -17.10 6.56
CA PHE A 109 1.58 -16.61 5.18
C PHE A 109 0.30 -17.11 4.47
N PRO A 110 -0.06 -18.41 4.52
CA PRO A 110 -1.30 -18.87 3.88
C PRO A 110 -2.57 -18.29 4.52
N LEU A 111 -2.55 -18.06 5.84
CA LEU A 111 -3.66 -17.46 6.57
C LEU A 111 -3.87 -16.02 6.11
N ASP A 112 -2.86 -15.17 6.28
CA ASP A 112 -2.97 -13.73 6.03
C ASP A 112 -3.20 -13.44 4.55
N ALA A 113 -2.43 -14.09 3.66
CA ALA A 113 -2.66 -13.97 2.22
C ALA A 113 -4.03 -14.56 1.81
N GLY A 114 -4.58 -15.51 2.57
CA GLY A 114 -5.93 -16.03 2.39
C GLY A 114 -7.00 -15.00 2.76
N GLU A 115 -6.85 -14.36 3.91
CA GLU A 115 -7.78 -13.33 4.40
C GLU A 115 -7.75 -12.06 3.52
N VAL A 116 -6.57 -11.62 3.08
CA VAL A 116 -6.44 -10.55 2.07
C VAL A 116 -7.23 -10.86 0.80
N ARG A 117 -7.16 -12.10 0.30
CA ARG A 117 -7.90 -12.51 -0.91
C ARG A 117 -9.41 -12.57 -0.69
N LYS A 118 -9.87 -12.95 0.50
CA LYS A 118 -11.29 -12.98 0.88
C LYS A 118 -11.87 -11.59 1.14
N ALA A 119 -11.03 -10.62 1.51
CA ALA A 119 -11.46 -9.26 1.75
C ALA A 119 -11.92 -8.55 0.47
N ASP A 120 -12.75 -7.52 0.64
CA ASP A 120 -13.16 -6.60 -0.41
C ASP A 120 -12.30 -5.33 -0.40
N ILE A 121 -11.74 -5.03 0.76
CA ILE A 121 -10.99 -3.82 1.09
C ILE A 121 -9.74 -4.20 1.88
N VAL A 122 -8.61 -3.55 1.58
CA VAL A 122 -7.49 -3.43 2.53
C VAL A 122 -7.49 -2.02 3.10
N PHE A 123 -7.41 -1.93 4.42
CA PHE A 123 -7.25 -0.65 5.13
C PHE A 123 -5.92 -0.69 5.88
N MET A 124 -4.97 0.15 5.46
CA MET A 124 -3.58 0.06 5.91
C MET A 124 -3.19 1.20 6.86
N ASN A 125 -2.56 0.86 7.98
CA ASN A 125 -1.76 1.78 8.77
C ASN A 125 -0.39 1.95 8.10
N ILE A 126 -0.06 3.19 7.67
CA ILE A 126 1.17 3.50 6.92
C ILE A 126 2.19 4.25 7.81
N ASP A 127 1.98 4.26 9.13
CA ASP A 127 2.92 4.88 10.06
C ASP A 127 4.26 4.12 10.14
N GLY A 128 5.31 4.87 10.46
CA GLY A 128 6.69 4.41 10.42
C GLY A 128 7.55 5.25 9.47
N ARG A 129 8.87 5.22 9.68
CA ARG A 129 9.84 5.80 8.73
C ARG A 129 9.78 5.07 7.40
N VAL A 130 9.64 3.76 7.50
CA VAL A 130 9.33 2.84 6.41
C VAL A 130 8.02 2.17 6.83
N PRO A 131 7.00 2.11 5.96
CA PRO A 131 5.81 1.32 6.24
C PRO A 131 6.18 -0.13 6.56
N ASP A 132 5.41 -0.77 7.42
CA ASP A 132 5.58 -2.19 7.75
C ASP A 132 5.71 -3.06 6.47
N GLU A 133 6.74 -3.89 6.42
CA GLU A 133 7.04 -4.68 5.23
C GLU A 133 5.98 -5.76 4.96
N GLY A 134 5.41 -6.35 6.02
CA GLY A 134 4.32 -7.33 5.91
C GLY A 134 3.07 -6.71 5.31
N ALA A 135 2.64 -5.57 5.85
CA ALA A 135 1.54 -4.77 5.37
C ALA A 135 1.75 -4.28 3.93
N SER A 136 3.00 -3.98 3.56
CA SER A 136 3.34 -3.63 2.18
C SER A 136 3.18 -4.81 1.20
N VAL A 137 3.53 -6.04 1.63
CA VAL A 137 3.29 -7.26 0.84
C VAL A 137 1.79 -7.54 0.71
N GLU A 138 1.03 -7.41 1.79
CA GLU A 138 -0.43 -7.58 1.81
C GLU A 138 -1.13 -6.58 0.87
N LEU A 139 -0.72 -5.31 0.91
CA LEU A 139 -1.20 -4.27 0.00
C LEU A 139 -0.95 -4.64 -1.46
N GLY A 140 0.26 -5.13 -1.79
CA GLY A 140 0.59 -5.57 -3.13
C GLY A 140 -0.30 -6.74 -3.62
N ILE A 141 -0.52 -7.74 -2.77
CA ILE A 141 -1.43 -8.87 -3.05
C ILE A 141 -2.85 -8.35 -3.31
N ALA A 142 -3.34 -7.44 -2.47
CA ALA A 142 -4.67 -6.85 -2.58
C ALA A 142 -4.85 -6.03 -3.86
N TYR A 143 -3.89 -5.17 -4.17
CA TYR A 143 -3.90 -4.35 -5.38
C TYR A 143 -3.93 -5.22 -6.63
N ALA A 144 -3.05 -6.23 -6.71
CA ALA A 144 -3.02 -7.17 -7.83
C ALA A 144 -4.33 -7.96 -7.97
N ALA A 145 -5.00 -8.27 -6.85
CA ALA A 145 -6.31 -8.91 -6.83
C ALA A 145 -7.48 -7.95 -7.13
N GLY A 146 -7.22 -6.66 -7.38
CA GLY A 146 -8.24 -5.64 -7.69
C GLY A 146 -9.10 -5.26 -6.48
N LYS A 147 -8.53 -5.35 -5.27
CA LYS A 147 -9.18 -4.91 -4.03
C LYS A 147 -9.08 -3.40 -3.88
N ARG A 148 -10.03 -2.84 -3.14
CA ARG A 148 -10.02 -1.41 -2.82
C ARG A 148 -9.05 -1.17 -1.68
N CYS A 149 -8.06 -0.32 -1.88
CA CYS A 149 -7.04 -0.08 -0.87
C CYS A 149 -7.18 1.33 -0.34
N TYR A 150 -7.26 1.44 0.97
CA TYR A 150 -7.29 2.70 1.72
C TYR A 150 -6.15 2.65 2.74
N GLY A 151 -5.73 3.81 3.23
CA GLY A 151 -4.82 3.82 4.36
C GLY A 151 -4.78 5.15 5.07
N PHE A 152 -3.99 5.21 6.14
CA PHE A 152 -3.80 6.43 6.90
C PHE A 152 -2.34 6.61 7.31
N LYS A 153 -1.98 7.86 7.62
CA LYS A 153 -0.66 8.24 8.11
C LYS A 153 -0.80 9.40 9.10
N THR A 154 -0.32 9.17 10.32
CA THR A 154 -0.13 10.16 11.38
C THR A 154 1.33 10.57 11.53
N ASP A 155 2.25 9.78 10.99
CA ASP A 155 3.67 10.05 11.04
C ASP A 155 4.07 11.19 10.08
N VAL A 156 4.70 12.24 10.62
CA VAL A 156 5.12 13.44 9.88
C VAL A 156 6.27 13.23 8.91
N ARG A 157 6.99 12.11 8.99
CA ARG A 157 8.20 11.88 8.20
C ARG A 157 7.86 11.59 6.74
N ALA A 158 8.61 12.24 5.84
CA ALA A 158 8.61 12.01 4.40
C ALA A 158 9.70 11.03 3.96
N VAL A 159 9.56 10.44 2.78
CA VAL A 159 10.56 9.53 2.19
C VAL A 159 11.73 10.31 1.60
N GLU A 160 11.45 11.33 0.79
CA GLU A 160 12.44 12.19 0.14
C GLU A 160 11.85 13.60 -0.07
N PHE A 161 12.66 14.57 -0.49
CA PHE A 161 12.25 15.96 -0.72
C PHE A 161 11.04 16.04 -1.68
N GLY A 162 9.89 16.47 -1.16
CA GLY A 162 8.63 16.55 -1.92
C GLY A 162 7.90 15.21 -2.11
N LEU A 163 8.43 14.11 -1.59
CA LEU A 163 7.86 12.78 -1.66
C LEU A 163 7.53 12.25 -0.27
N GLU A 164 6.30 12.51 0.18
CA GLU A 164 5.85 12.15 1.52
C GLU A 164 5.78 10.63 1.76
N MET A 165 5.61 9.84 0.71
CA MET A 165 5.42 8.40 0.80
C MET A 165 5.97 7.68 -0.44
N ASN A 166 6.30 6.40 -0.30
CA ASN A 166 6.74 5.58 -1.42
C ASN A 166 5.67 5.60 -2.54
N PRO A 167 6.04 5.89 -3.81
CA PRO A 167 5.09 5.96 -4.91
C PRO A 167 4.35 4.65 -5.17
N MET A 168 4.99 3.51 -4.92
CA MET A 168 4.37 2.19 -5.09
C MET A 168 3.25 1.95 -4.07
N ILE A 169 3.44 2.40 -2.83
CA ILE A 169 2.39 2.35 -1.81
C ILE A 169 1.27 3.33 -2.17
N SER A 170 1.63 4.57 -2.54
CA SER A 170 0.65 5.60 -2.90
C SER A 170 -0.20 5.21 -4.11
N GLY A 171 0.43 4.62 -5.13
CA GLY A 171 -0.25 4.18 -6.36
C GLY A 171 -1.22 3.03 -6.14
N CYS A 172 -1.07 2.26 -5.05
CA CYS A 172 -2.03 1.22 -4.70
C CYS A 172 -3.33 1.77 -4.09
N MET A 173 -3.32 2.98 -3.54
CA MET A 173 -4.40 3.49 -2.69
C MET A 173 -5.44 4.32 -3.47
N ILE A 174 -6.72 4.09 -3.17
CA ILE A 174 -7.83 4.97 -3.58
C ILE A 174 -7.78 6.28 -2.80
N LYS A 175 -7.53 6.19 -1.48
CA LYS A 175 -7.43 7.35 -0.60
C LYS A 175 -6.51 7.05 0.57
N ILE A 176 -5.73 8.07 0.93
CA ILE A 176 -4.94 8.09 2.15
C ILE A 176 -5.47 9.23 3.04
N PHE A 177 -5.75 8.93 4.30
CA PHE A 177 -6.07 9.91 5.34
C PHE A 177 -4.77 10.40 5.97
N LYS A 178 -4.54 11.72 5.98
CA LYS A 178 -3.28 12.32 6.45
C LYS A 178 -3.57 13.38 7.50
N ASN A 179 -3.41 13.01 8.76
CA ASN A 179 -3.50 13.92 9.87
C ASN A 179 -2.58 13.46 11.00
N PHE A 180 -1.70 14.34 11.44
CA PHE A 180 -0.66 14.02 12.43
C PHE A 180 -1.19 13.98 13.87
N ASP A 181 -2.42 14.46 14.06
CA ASP A 181 -3.17 14.31 15.29
C ASP A 181 -4.09 13.07 15.13
N GLY A 182 -3.78 12.02 15.88
CA GLY A 182 -4.47 10.74 15.78
C GLY A 182 -5.98 10.82 16.07
N ASP A 183 -6.41 11.72 16.96
CA ASP A 183 -7.83 11.86 17.27
C ASP A 183 -8.55 12.60 16.12
N LYS A 184 -7.92 13.62 15.53
CA LYS A 184 -8.46 14.28 14.33
C LYS A 184 -8.49 13.36 13.12
N LEU A 185 -7.48 12.49 12.96
CA LEU A 185 -7.49 11.47 11.92
C LEU A 185 -8.72 10.56 12.04
N ILE A 186 -9.04 10.13 13.25
CA ILE A 186 -10.23 9.32 13.52
C ILE A 186 -11.52 10.05 13.13
N GLU A 187 -11.64 11.34 13.47
CA GLU A 187 -12.80 12.14 13.09
C GLU A 187 -12.90 12.34 11.57
N GLU A 188 -11.78 12.52 10.85
CA GLU A 188 -11.77 12.57 9.39
C GLU A 188 -12.24 11.26 8.75
N ILE A 189 -11.84 10.11 9.31
CA ILE A 189 -12.30 8.79 8.86
C ILE A 189 -13.82 8.68 9.06
N LYS A 190 -14.33 9.02 10.24
CA LYS A 190 -15.78 9.02 10.53
C LYS A 190 -16.56 9.93 9.59
N GLU A 191 -16.07 11.16 9.38
CA GLU A 191 -16.71 12.12 8.49
C GLU A 191 -16.78 11.56 7.06
N TYR A 192 -15.68 10.97 6.57
CA TYR A 192 -15.64 10.35 5.26
C TYR A 192 -16.64 9.19 5.14
N LEU A 193 -16.67 8.28 6.11
CA LEU A 193 -17.57 7.11 6.12
C LEU A 193 -19.05 7.50 6.24
N SER A 194 -19.37 8.67 6.83
CA SER A 194 -20.75 9.17 6.89
C SER A 194 -21.31 9.60 5.54
N LYS A 195 -20.42 9.88 4.56
CA LYS A 195 -20.76 10.41 3.24
C LYS A 195 -20.45 9.42 2.12
N ASN A 196 -19.60 8.43 2.39
CA ASN A 196 -19.05 7.53 1.37
C ASN A 196 -19.01 6.10 1.89
N ALA A 197 -19.29 5.15 1.00
CA ALA A 197 -18.84 3.78 1.21
C ALA A 197 -17.38 3.67 0.75
N LEU A 198 -16.52 3.07 1.57
CA LEU A 198 -15.29 2.44 1.11
C LEU A 198 -15.59 1.46 -0.01
#